data_AF-A0A7H0F4G2-F1
#
_entry.id   AF-A0A7H0F4G2-F1
#
_cell.length_a   1.000
_cell.length_b   1.000
_cell.length_c   1.000
_cell.angle_alpha   90.00
_cell.angle_beta   90.00
_cell.angle_gamma   90.00
#
_symmetry.space_group_name_H-M   'P 1'
#
loop_
_entity.id
_entity.type
_entity.pdbx_description
1 polymer ?
#
loop_
_entity_poly.entity_id
_entity_poly.type
_entity_poly.pdbx_seq_one_letter_code
_entity_poly.pdbx_strand_id
1 'polypeptide(L)' 'MLKQEAQWLGKMIYSLDQDSIFPLLNLGSSSQNFREKQQPWIYQFLFKPAQQSAVVLIPHALGILEDVEIGL' A
#
# COMPACT_ATOMS: atom_id res chain seq x y z
N MET A 1 -10.29 -4.80 -1.56
CA MET A 1 -10.14 -3.84 -2.67
C MET A 1 -10.13 -4.61 -3.98
N LEU A 2 -11.00 -4.26 -4.93
CA LEU A 2 -11.03 -4.95 -6.22
C LEU A 2 -9.83 -4.58 -7.10
N LYS A 3 -9.56 -5.36 -8.15
CA LYS A 3 -8.39 -5.14 -9.02
C LYS A 3 -8.38 -3.75 -9.66
N GLN A 4 -9.51 -3.34 -10.22
CA GLN A 4 -9.65 -2.04 -10.90
C GLN A 4 -9.51 -0.89 -9.91
N GLU A 5 -10.01 -1.06 -8.68
CA GLU A 5 -9.88 -0.09 -7.60
C GLU A 5 -8.42 0.09 -7.20
N ALA A 6 -7.66 -1.01 -7.03
CA ALA A 6 -6.22 -0.97 -6.75
C ALA A 6 -5.42 -0.30 -7.87
N GLN A 7 -5.78 -0.56 -9.13
CA GLN A 7 -5.13 0.08 -10.28
C GLN A 7 -5.42 1.59 -10.35
N TRP A 8 -6.68 1.97 -10.14
CA TRP A 8 -7.08 3.38 -10.14
C TRP A 8 -6.39 4.13 -9.00
N LEU A 9 -6.41 3.58 -7.79
CA LEU A 9 -5.81 4.20 -6.63
C LEU A 9 -4.27 4.30 -6.77
N GLY A 10 -3.60 3.24 -7.24
CA GLY A 10 -2.16 3.28 -7.47
C GLY A 10 -1.76 4.35 -8.48
N LYS A 11 -2.50 4.48 -9.58
CA LYS A 11 -2.29 5.58 -10.55
C LYS A 11 -2.42 6.95 -9.90
N MET A 12 -3.43 7.14 -9.05
CA MET A 12 -3.61 8.40 -8.34
C MET A 12 -2.41 8.67 -7.44
N ILE A 13 -2.08 7.78 -6.51
CA ILE A 13 -1.00 7.94 -5.52
C ILE A 13 0.33 8.30 -6.22
N TYR A 14 0.72 7.51 -7.22
CA TYR A 14 2.01 7.68 -7.89
C TYR A 14 2.03 8.76 -8.98
N SER A 15 0.89 9.42 -9.24
CA SER A 15 0.85 10.63 -10.08
C SER A 15 1.05 11.91 -9.29
N LEU A 16 0.97 11.84 -7.95
CA LEU A 16 1.14 12.98 -7.07
C LEU A 16 2.63 13.29 -6.93
N ASP A 17 2.96 14.58 -6.83
CA ASP A 17 4.32 15.01 -6.56
C ASP A 17 4.71 14.58 -5.14
N GLN A 18 5.73 13.73 -5.05
CA GLN A 18 6.14 13.03 -3.82
C GLN A 18 6.59 14.02 -2.72
N ASP A 19 7.08 15.21 -3.11
CA ASP A 19 7.49 16.26 -2.18
C ASP A 19 6.30 17.05 -1.62
N SER A 20 5.12 16.94 -2.25
CA SER A 20 3.94 17.75 -1.92
C SER A 20 2.86 17.00 -1.14
N ILE A 21 2.86 15.67 -1.17
CA ILE A 21 1.73 14.89 -0.65
C ILE A 21 2.22 13.78 0.27
N PHE A 22 2.24 14.11 1.57
CA PHE A 22 2.10 13.21 2.72
C PHE A 22 3.11 12.06 2.84
N PRO A 23 3.78 11.92 4.01
CA PRO A 23 4.61 10.76 4.25
C PRO A 23 3.80 9.48 4.54
N LEU A 24 2.47 9.52 4.69
CA LEU A 24 1.70 8.38 5.18
C LEU A 24 0.31 8.24 4.55
N LEU A 25 0.08 7.15 3.80
CA LEU A 25 -1.23 6.77 3.29
C LEU A 25 -1.71 5.48 3.94
N ASN A 26 -2.86 5.55 4.62
CA ASN A 26 -3.53 4.38 5.17
C ASN A 26 -4.45 3.75 4.12
N LEU A 27 -4.15 2.51 3.72
CA LEU A 27 -4.88 1.76 2.68
C LEU A 27 -5.97 0.84 3.25
N GLY A 28 -6.26 0.98 4.54
CA GLY A 28 -7.21 0.14 5.26
C GLY A 28 -6.61 -1.21 5.71
N SER A 29 -7.47 -2.09 6.24
CA SER A 29 -7.05 -3.33 6.86
C SER A 29 -6.89 -4.48 5.88
N SER A 30 -5.68 -5.04 5.78
CA SER A 30 -5.45 -6.32 5.10
C SER A 30 -4.20 -7.01 5.64
N SER A 31 -4.24 -8.33 5.78
CA SER A 31 -3.07 -9.14 6.15
C SER A 31 -2.12 -9.31 4.95
N GLN A 32 -0.86 -9.65 5.22
CA GLN A 32 0.12 -9.90 4.16
C GLN A 32 -0.30 -11.02 3.23
N ASN A 33 -0.72 -12.15 3.81
CA ASN A 33 -1.23 -13.29 3.05
C ASN A 33 -2.40 -12.87 2.13
N PHE A 34 -3.29 -12.00 2.61
CA PHE A 34 -4.39 -11.50 1.78
C PHE A 34 -3.89 -10.68 0.59
N ARG A 35 -3.02 -9.69 0.81
CA ARG A 35 -2.53 -8.79 -0.25
C ARG A 35 -1.56 -9.45 -1.24
N GLU A 36 -0.91 -10.55 -0.86
CA GLU A 36 0.06 -11.25 -1.73
C GLU A 36 -0.49 -12.54 -2.37
N LYS A 37 -1.40 -13.27 -1.71
CA LYS A 37 -1.89 -14.57 -2.20
C LYS A 37 -3.33 -14.50 -2.69
N GLN A 38 -4.22 -13.83 -1.96
CA GLN A 38 -5.65 -13.81 -2.28
C GLN A 38 -6.03 -12.69 -3.25
N GLN A 39 -5.49 -11.49 -3.03
CA GLN A 39 -5.69 -10.29 -3.84
C GLN A 39 -4.35 -9.68 -4.25
N PRO A 40 -3.52 -10.40 -5.04
CA PRO A 40 -2.13 -10.01 -5.36
C PRO A 40 -2.00 -8.66 -6.07
N TRP A 41 -3.07 -8.18 -6.71
CA TRP A 41 -3.09 -6.87 -7.33
C TRP A 41 -2.94 -5.72 -6.31
N ILE A 42 -3.36 -5.92 -5.06
CA ILE A 42 -3.16 -4.94 -3.99
C ILE A 42 -1.67 -4.72 -3.78
N TYR A 43 -0.92 -5.80 -3.55
CA TYR A 43 0.54 -5.70 -3.42
C TYR A 43 1.17 -5.15 -4.69
N GLN A 44 0.78 -5.66 -5.87
CA GLN A 44 1.37 -5.28 -7.15
C GLN A 44 1.24 -3.79 -7.48
N PHE A 45 0.06 -3.19 -7.28
CA PHE A 45 -0.21 -1.82 -7.71
C PHE A 45 -0.02 -0.78 -6.61
N LEU A 46 -0.12 -1.17 -5.34
CA LEU A 46 -0.01 -0.24 -4.22
C LEU A 46 1.30 -0.40 -3.47
N PHE A 47 1.66 -1.60 -2.99
CA PHE A 47 2.82 -1.76 -2.10
C PHE A 47 4.16 -1.87 -2.82
N LYS A 48 4.21 -2.62 -3.93
CA LYS A 48 5.46 -2.83 -4.67
C LYS A 48 6.08 -1.53 -5.21
N PRO A 49 5.31 -0.58 -5.78
CA PRO A 49 5.91 0.67 -6.25
C PRO A 49 6.33 1.60 -5.10
N ALA A 50 5.73 1.47 -3.91
CA ALA A 50 6.12 2.26 -2.74
C ALA A 50 7.54 1.93 -2.28
N GLN A 51 7.99 0.68 -2.48
CA GLN A 51 9.38 0.28 -2.20
C GLN A 51 10.41 1.07 -3.02
N GLN A 52 9.98 1.73 -4.11
CA GLN A 52 10.82 2.51 -5.01
C GLN A 52 10.53 4.02 -4.92
N SER A 53 9.73 4.44 -3.94
CA SER A 53 9.25 5.81 -3.74
C SER A 53 9.52 6.25 -2.30
N ALA A 54 9.51 7.55 -2.03
CA ALA A 54 9.61 8.08 -0.67
C ALA A 54 8.32 7.88 0.18
N VAL A 55 7.29 7.24 -0.38
CA VAL A 55 5.97 7.06 0.24
C VAL A 55 5.99 5.88 1.22
N VAL A 56 5.59 6.13 2.48
CA VAL A 56 5.36 5.06 3.47
C VAL A 56 3.90 4.62 3.42
N LEU A 57 3.66 3.34 3.12
CA LEU A 57 2.33 2.73 3.13
C LEU A 57 2.15 1.86 4.37
N ILE A 58 1.12 2.14 5.17
CA ILE A 58 0.76 1.33 6.34
C ILE A 58 -0.56 0.60 6.10
N PRO A 59 -0.59 -0.74 6.17
CA PRO A 59 -1.82 -1.50 6.27
C PRO A 59 -2.35 -1.47 7.71
N HIS A 60 -3.65 -1.17 7.91
CA HIS A 60 -4.27 -1.17 9.23
C HIS A 60 -4.66 -2.59 9.66
N ALA A 61 -3.73 -3.43 10.13
CA ALA A 61 -4.10 -4.73 10.68
C ALA A 61 -4.83 -4.55 12.02
N LEU A 62 -6.15 -4.68 12.03
CA LEU A 62 -6.95 -4.70 13.26
C LEU A 62 -6.73 -6.07 13.94
N GLY A 63 -5.63 -6.19 14.71
CA GLY A 63 -5.45 -7.31 15.62
C GLY A 63 -4.05 -7.91 15.82
N ILE A 64 -3.00 -7.54 15.08
CA ILE A 64 -1.65 -8.12 15.31
C ILE A 64 -0.56 -7.08 15.01
N LEU A 65 0.12 -6.63 16.07
CA LEU A 65 1.40 -5.91 16.02
C LEU A 65 2.53 -6.90 15.68
N GLU A 66 2.54 -7.48 14.47
CA GLU A 66 3.68 -8.33 14.04
C GLU A 66 4.31 -7.87 12.72
N ASP A 67 3.58 -7.22 11.81
CA ASP A 67 4.12 -6.97 10.45
C ASP A 67 4.10 -5.49 10.04
N VAL A 68 4.56 -4.59 10.92
CA VAL A 68 4.98 -3.26 10.46
C VAL A 68 6.44 -3.37 9.99
N GLU A 69 6.63 -3.81 8.74
CA GLU A 69 7.89 -3.54 8.03
C GLU A 69 7.98 -2.04 7.77
N ILE A 70 8.55 -1.31 8.72
CA ILE A 70 9.12 0.01 8.46
C ILE A 70 10.43 -0.26 7.73
N GLY A 71 10.40 -0.27 6.40
CA GLY A 71 11.61 -0.22 5.59
C GLY A 71 12.30 1.12 5.84
N LEU A 72 13.31 1.12 6.72
CA LEU A 72 14.34 2.14 6.83
C LEU A 72 15.50 1.81 5.90
#